data_AF-A0A6I5ZUG8-F1
#
_entry.id   AF-A0A6I5ZUG8-F1
#
_cell.length_a   1.000
_cell.length_b   1.000
_cell.length_c   1.000
_cell.angle_alpha   90.00
_cell.angle_beta   90.00
_cell.angle_gamma   90.00
#
_symmetry.space_group_name_H-M   'P 1'
#
loop_
_entity.id
_entity.type
_entity.pdbx_description
1 polymer ?
#
loop_
_entity_poly.entity_id
_entity_poly.type
_entity_poly.pdbx_seq_one_letter_code
_entity_poly.pdbx_strand_id
1 'polypeptide(L)'
;MEDLIYFVDEEHEGNFKELCAAMKSMKGNREYRAAGYILALPELYPKARRYFSDAGFRWFDLLKKVDLSSGHRIMVNLAVDLFGGATDRPLFNVGYAIAVLDTKMYQAALAAMQVRRPVKTPLEGERS
;
A
#
# COMPACT_ATOMS: atom_id res chain seq x y z
N MET A 1 7.92 -19.64 2.13
CA MET A 1 6.49 -19.52 1.79
C MET A 1 6.24 -18.03 1.66
N GLU A 2 6.03 -17.50 0.46
CA GLU A 2 5.58 -16.12 0.35
C GLU A 2 4.19 -16.07 1.00
N ASP A 3 4.05 -15.29 2.07
CA ASP A 3 2.76 -15.07 2.72
C ASP A 3 1.75 -14.67 1.63
N LEU A 4 0.62 -15.38 1.54
CA LEU A 4 -0.44 -15.09 0.56
C LEU A 4 -0.92 -13.65 0.79
N ILE A 5 -0.48 -12.73 -0.07
CA ILE A 5 -0.92 -11.34 -0.05
C ILE A 5 -2.37 -11.33 -0.55
N TYR A 6 -3.28 -10.77 0.25
CA TYR A 6 -4.65 -10.54 -0.20
C TYR A 6 -4.67 -9.49 -1.33
N PHE A 7 -5.45 -9.72 -2.38
CA PHE A 7 -5.75 -8.73 -3.42
C PHE A 7 -7.27 -8.57 -3.54
N VAL A 8 -7.76 -7.38 -3.91
CA VAL A 8 -9.21 -7.11 -3.93
C VAL A 8 -9.92 -7.76 -5.12
N ASP A 9 -9.13 -8.03 -6.16
CA ASP A 9 -9.43 -8.74 -7.39
C ASP A 9 -8.12 -9.05 -8.15
N GLU A 10 -8.24 -9.67 -9.33
CA GLU A 10 -7.12 -10.01 -10.20
C GLU A 10 -6.43 -8.77 -10.79
N GLU A 11 -7.15 -7.67 -10.99
CA GLU A 11 -6.59 -6.42 -11.53
C GLU A 11 -5.62 -5.80 -10.52
N HIS A 12 -5.98 -5.80 -9.23
CA HIS A 12 -5.10 -5.35 -8.16
C HIS A 12 -3.79 -6.16 -8.16
N GLU A 13 -3.86 -7.48 -8.29
CA GLU A 13 -2.68 -8.33 -8.36
C GLU A 13 -1.84 -8.04 -9.60
N GLY A 14 -2.48 -7.87 -10.77
CA GLY A 14 -1.83 -7.53 -12.04
C GLY A 14 -1.07 -6.21 -11.96
N ASN A 15 -1.73 -5.15 -11.48
CA ASN A 15 -1.13 -3.83 -11.28
C ASN A 15 0.08 -3.89 -10.32
N PHE A 16 -0.02 -4.68 -9.26
CA PHE A 16 1.06 -4.83 -8.29
C PHE A 16 2.27 -5.57 -8.90
N LYS A 17 2.03 -6.63 -9.67
CA LYS A 17 3.08 -7.36 -10.41
C LYS A 17 3.76 -6.43 -11.43
N GLU A 18 3.00 -5.58 -12.12
CA GLU A 18 3.55 -4.59 -13.05
C GLU A 18 4.49 -3.62 -12.32
N LEU A 19 4.09 -3.07 -11.17
CA LEU A 19 4.96 -2.21 -10.36
C LEU A 19 6.24 -2.95 -9.91
N CYS A 20 6.12 -4.20 -9.49
CA CYS A 20 7.27 -5.02 -9.08
C CYS A 20 8.24 -5.30 -10.24
N ALA A 21 7.72 -5.45 -11.46
CA ALA A 21 8.53 -5.63 -12.66
C ALA A 21 9.20 -4.31 -13.10
N ALA A 22 8.50 -3.19 -12.97
CA ALA A 22 8.94 -1.89 -13.46
C ALA A 22 9.96 -1.17 -12.56
N MET A 23 9.99 -1.47 -11.25
CA MET A 23 10.78 -0.71 -10.28
C MET A 23 11.69 -1.61 -9.45
N LYS A 24 13.00 -1.31 -9.42
CA LYS A 24 13.99 -2.11 -8.68
C LYS A 24 13.75 -2.06 -7.18
N SER A 25 13.29 -0.91 -6.68
CA SER A 25 13.05 -0.65 -5.26
C SER A 25 11.99 -1.59 -4.66
N MET A 26 11.05 -2.08 -5.47
CA MET A 26 10.01 -3.05 -5.03
C MET A 26 10.59 -4.43 -4.64
N LYS A 27 11.76 -4.80 -5.14
CA LYS A 27 12.35 -6.12 -4.92
C LYS A 27 12.98 -6.28 -3.53
N GLY A 28 13.55 -5.22 -2.99
CA GLY A 28 14.30 -5.26 -1.73
C GLY A 28 13.76 -4.32 -0.65
N ASN A 29 12.96 -3.32 -1.00
CA ASN A 29 12.46 -2.34 -0.03
C ASN A 29 10.98 -2.58 0.30
N ARG A 30 10.73 -2.95 1.55
CA ARG A 30 9.37 -3.19 2.09
C ARG A 30 8.51 -1.92 2.15
N GLU A 31 9.11 -0.75 2.27
CA GLU A 31 8.43 0.55 2.22
C GLU A 31 7.83 0.79 0.83
N TYR A 32 8.66 0.63 -0.19
CA TYR A 32 8.22 0.70 -1.59
C TYR A 32 7.17 -0.37 -1.87
N ARG A 33 7.40 -1.60 -1.41
CA ARG A 33 6.47 -2.70 -1.67
C ARG A 33 5.09 -2.46 -1.02
N ALA A 34 5.06 -1.92 0.20
CA ALA A 34 3.80 -1.61 0.88
C ALA A 34 3.05 -0.43 0.23
N ALA A 35 3.76 0.65 -0.10
CA ALA A 35 3.16 1.78 -0.81
C ALA A 35 2.68 1.36 -2.21
N GLY A 36 3.52 0.64 -2.95
CA GLY A 36 3.20 0.13 -4.28
C GLY A 36 2.03 -0.83 -4.29
N TYR A 37 1.87 -1.66 -3.25
CA TYR A 37 0.68 -2.49 -3.07
C TYR A 37 -0.59 -1.63 -3.00
N ILE A 38 -0.63 -0.60 -2.15
CA ILE A 38 -1.81 0.28 -2.07
C ILE A 38 -2.04 1.01 -3.40
N LEU A 39 -0.98 1.53 -4.02
CA LEU A 39 -1.11 2.27 -5.28
C LEU A 39 -1.53 1.38 -6.46
N ALA A 40 -1.46 0.05 -6.33
CA ALA A 40 -1.93 -0.92 -7.31
C ALA A 40 -3.44 -1.17 -7.28
N LEU A 41 -4.18 -0.61 -6.31
CA LEU A 41 -5.64 -0.73 -6.25
C LEU A 41 -6.27 -0.27 -7.59
N PRO A 42 -7.22 -1.03 -8.19
CA PRO A 42 -7.69 -0.82 -9.56
C PRO A 42 -8.09 0.63 -9.89
N GLU A 43 -8.94 1.24 -9.07
CA GLU A 43 -9.39 2.63 -9.30
C GLU A 43 -8.32 3.69 -9.00
N LEU A 44 -7.33 3.35 -8.17
CA LEU A 44 -6.24 4.25 -7.78
C LEU A 44 -5.07 4.19 -8.76
N TYR A 45 -4.77 3.00 -9.29
CA TYR A 45 -3.61 2.72 -10.12
C TYR A 45 -3.45 3.67 -11.32
N PRO A 46 -4.45 3.86 -12.20
CA PRO A 46 -4.31 4.75 -13.35
C PRO A 46 -4.07 6.22 -12.94
N LYS A 47 -4.53 6.61 -11.74
CA LYS A 47 -4.37 7.97 -11.21
C LYS A 47 -3.03 8.15 -10.49
N ALA A 48 -2.56 7.13 -9.78
CA ALA A 48 -1.42 7.18 -8.88
C ALA A 48 -0.10 6.75 -9.52
N ARG A 49 -0.12 5.87 -10.53
CA ARG A 49 1.07 5.22 -11.13
C ARG A 49 2.18 6.20 -11.51
N ARG A 50 1.82 7.36 -12.07
CA ARG A 50 2.76 8.41 -12.49
C ARG A 50 3.46 9.14 -11.34
N TYR A 51 2.99 8.98 -10.10
CA TYR A 51 3.56 9.61 -8.91
C TYR A 51 4.50 8.67 -8.15
N PHE A 52 4.70 7.45 -8.63
CA PHE A 52 5.51 6.43 -7.97
C PHE A 52 6.53 5.81 -8.93
N SER A 53 7.80 5.89 -8.56
CA SER A 53 8.94 5.37 -9.34
C SER A 53 10.12 5.04 -8.43
N ASP A 54 11.22 4.51 -8.98
CA ASP A 54 12.48 4.31 -8.24
C ASP A 54 13.07 5.62 -7.67
N ALA A 55 12.60 6.79 -8.11
CA ALA A 55 12.98 8.09 -7.54
C ALA A 55 12.16 8.46 -6.29
N GLY A 56 11.15 7.66 -5.93
CA GLY A 56 10.33 7.83 -4.74
C GLY A 56 8.85 7.99 -5.00
N PHE A 57 8.14 8.42 -3.95
CA PHE A 57 6.70 8.61 -3.95
C PHE A 57 6.35 10.10 -3.86
N ARG A 58 5.88 10.69 -4.96
CA ARG A 58 5.41 12.08 -5.03
C ARG A 58 3.99 12.22 -4.48
N TRP A 59 3.80 11.81 -3.23
CA TRP A 59 2.50 11.74 -2.58
C TRP A 59 1.80 13.08 -2.43
N PHE A 60 2.56 14.17 -2.20
CA PHE A 60 2.00 15.51 -2.05
C PHE A 60 1.27 15.95 -3.33
N ASP A 61 1.92 15.72 -4.47
CA ASP A 61 1.34 16.00 -5.79
C ASP A 61 0.12 15.14 -6.07
N LEU A 62 0.16 13.84 -5.71
CA LEU A 62 -0.98 12.94 -5.85
C LEU A 62 -2.19 13.46 -5.06
N LEU A 63 -2.02 13.77 -3.77
CA LEU A 63 -3.12 14.22 -2.90
C LEU A 63 -3.67 15.60 -3.23
N LYS A 64 -2.85 16.46 -3.85
CA LYS A 64 -3.21 17.83 -4.23
C LYS A 64 -3.83 17.91 -5.63
N LYS A 65 -3.34 17.12 -6.59
CA LYS A 65 -3.69 17.28 -8.02
C LYS A 65 -4.70 16.24 -8.53
N VAL A 66 -4.96 15.19 -7.75
CA VAL A 66 -5.89 14.12 -8.15
C VAL A 66 -7.12 14.17 -7.27
N ASP A 67 -8.28 14.10 -7.92
CA ASP A 67 -9.55 13.90 -7.21
C ASP A 67 -9.67 12.44 -6.76
N LEU A 68 -9.68 12.25 -5.44
CA LEU A 68 -9.71 10.96 -4.77
C LEU A 68 -10.93 10.91 -3.87
N SER A 69 -11.68 9.81 -3.95
CA SER A 69 -12.72 9.52 -2.96
C SER A 69 -12.12 9.44 -1.56
N SER A 70 -12.96 9.63 -0.53
CA SER A 70 -12.53 9.54 0.87
C SER A 70 -11.78 8.23 1.18
N GLY A 71 -12.26 7.11 0.66
CA GLY A 71 -11.61 5.80 0.79
C GLY A 71 -10.22 5.74 0.15
N HIS A 72 -10.08 6.21 -1.09
CA HIS A 72 -8.77 6.25 -1.75
C HIS A 72 -7.81 7.24 -1.09
N ARG A 73 -8.31 8.39 -0.61
CA ARG A 73 -7.50 9.37 0.10
C ARG A 73 -6.92 8.79 1.38
N ILE A 74 -7.72 8.11 2.20
CA ILE A 74 -7.21 7.50 3.44
C ILE A 74 -6.26 6.32 3.15
N MET A 75 -6.46 5.57 2.05
CA MET A 75 -5.49 4.57 1.61
C MET A 75 -4.16 5.20 1.16
N VAL A 76 -4.19 6.31 0.44
CA VAL A 76 -2.95 7.03 0.09
C VAL A 76 -2.23 7.54 1.34
N ASN A 77 -2.94 8.04 2.35
CA ASN A 77 -2.33 8.40 3.63
C ASN A 77 -1.64 7.18 4.27
N LEU A 78 -2.27 6.00 4.25
CA LEU A 78 -1.63 4.76 4.71
C LEU A 78 -0.37 4.44 3.92
N ALA A 79 -0.40 4.55 2.59
CA ALA A 79 0.77 4.32 1.76
C ALA A 79 1.92 5.26 2.12
N VAL A 80 1.63 6.54 2.37
CA VAL A 80 2.62 7.54 2.80
C VAL A 80 3.18 7.21 4.19
N ASP A 81 2.33 6.76 5.11
CA ASP A 81 2.75 6.36 6.44
C ASP A 81 3.67 5.14 6.40
N LEU A 82 3.31 4.11 5.61
CA LEU A 82 4.09 2.87 5.45
C LEU A 82 5.38 3.07 4.66
N PHE A 83 5.42 4.02 3.72
CA PHE A 83 6.61 4.35 2.94
C PHE A 83 7.70 4.99 3.82
N GLY A 84 7.31 5.76 4.84
CA GLY A 84 8.27 6.42 5.74
C GLY A 84 8.92 7.67 5.12
N GLY A 85 9.27 8.66 5.95
CA GLY A 85 10.27 9.67 5.57
C GLY A 85 9.88 11.15 5.62
N ALA A 86 8.69 11.55 6.09
CA ALA A 86 8.34 12.96 6.20
C ALA A 86 7.66 13.30 7.54
N THR A 87 8.13 14.37 8.20
CA THR A 87 7.56 14.92 9.44
C THR A 87 6.28 15.72 9.21
N ASP A 88 6.06 16.19 7.98
CA ASP A 88 4.86 16.92 7.55
C ASP A 88 4.13 16.10 6.49
N ARG A 89 3.49 15.01 6.94
CA ARG A 89 2.75 14.08 6.08
C ARG A 89 1.33 13.89 6.59
N PRO A 90 0.36 13.63 5.70
CA PRO A 90 -1.01 13.36 6.12
C PRO A 90 -1.06 12.06 6.92
N LEU A 91 -1.64 12.13 8.11
CA LEU A 91 -1.73 10.98 9.01
C LEU A 91 -2.83 10.02 8.55
N PHE A 92 -2.53 8.72 8.56
CA PHE A 92 -3.54 7.69 8.52
C PHE A 92 -4.33 7.67 9.83
N ASN A 93 -5.59 8.11 9.75
CA ASN A 93 -6.51 8.09 10.88
C ASN A 93 -7.31 6.77 10.85
N VAL A 94 -7.03 5.88 11.82
CA VAL A 94 -7.69 4.57 11.94
C VAL A 94 -9.20 4.69 12.14
N GLY A 95 -9.66 5.63 12.97
CA GLY A 95 -11.09 5.82 13.23
C GLY A 95 -11.85 6.26 11.97
N TYR A 96 -11.26 7.17 11.19
CA TYR A 96 -11.80 7.57 9.90
C TYR A 96 -11.77 6.42 8.89
N ALA A 97 -10.68 5.65 8.85
CA ALA A 97 -10.54 4.50 7.97
C ALA A 97 -11.64 3.45 8.21
N ILE A 98 -11.92 3.13 9.47
CA ILE A 98 -13.00 2.18 9.84
C ILE A 98 -14.38 2.68 9.36
N ALA A 99 -14.61 4.00 9.38
CA ALA A 99 -15.88 4.58 8.98
C ALA A 99 -16.10 4.65 7.46
N VAL A 100 -15.03 4.75 6.67
CA VAL A 100 -15.14 5.04 5.21
C VAL A 100 -14.66 3.92 4.29
N LEU A 101 -13.89 2.96 4.78
CA LEU A 101 -13.43 1.83 3.97
C LEU A 101 -14.50 0.73 3.95
N ASP A 102 -14.81 0.24 2.76
CA ASP A 102 -15.57 -1.01 2.62
C ASP A 102 -14.73 -2.22 3.06
N THR A 103 -15.34 -3.40 3.10
CA THR A 103 -14.69 -4.63 3.55
C THR A 103 -13.45 -4.98 2.72
N LYS A 104 -13.48 -4.79 1.40
CA LYS A 104 -12.35 -5.13 0.51
C LYS A 104 -11.18 -4.19 0.76
N MET A 105 -11.46 -2.90 0.87
CA MET A 105 -10.48 -1.86 1.12
C MET A 105 -9.89 -1.93 2.53
N TYR A 106 -10.70 -2.31 3.52
CA TYR A 106 -10.24 -2.62 4.87
C TYR A 106 -9.26 -3.80 4.87
N GLN A 107 -9.58 -4.90 4.18
CA GLN A 107 -8.68 -6.05 4.03
C GLN A 107 -7.39 -5.66 3.29
N ALA A 108 -7.48 -4.83 2.25
CA ALA A 108 -6.31 -4.30 1.55
C ALA A 108 -5.43 -3.44 2.47
N ALA A 109 -6.03 -2.62 3.35
CA ALA A 109 -5.26 -1.84 4.33
C ALA A 109 -4.45 -2.74 5.28
N LEU A 110 -5.06 -3.83 5.78
CA LEU A 110 -4.37 -4.82 6.61
C LEU A 110 -3.26 -5.55 5.83
N ALA A 111 -3.54 -5.96 4.60
CA ALA A 111 -2.56 -6.62 3.74
C ALA A 111 -1.35 -5.70 3.46
N ALA A 112 -1.57 -4.40 3.24
CA ALA A 112 -0.48 -3.44 3.07
C ALA A 112 0.44 -3.35 4.30
N MET A 113 -0.15 -3.37 5.50
CA MET A 113 0.61 -3.41 6.75
C MET A 113 1.41 -4.71 6.88
N GLN A 114 0.86 -5.84 6.46
CA GLN A 114 1.55 -7.15 6.42
C GLN A 114 2.69 -7.15 5.38
N VAL A 115 2.51 -6.53 4.22
CA VAL A 115 3.59 -6.34 3.24
C VAL A 115 4.74 -5.54 3.85
N ARG A 116 4.44 -4.48 4.62
CA ARG A 116 5.47 -3.68 5.30
C ARG A 116 6.17 -4.46 6.41
N ARG A 117 5.40 -5.20 7.22
CA ARG A 117 5.85 -5.99 8.37
C ARG A 117 5.27 -7.41 8.27
N PRO A 118 5.95 -8.32 7.55
CA PRO A 118 5.50 -9.69 7.43
C PRO A 118 5.41 -10.34 8.81
N VAL A 119 4.28 -10.97 9.08
CA VAL A 119 4.10 -11.75 10.31
C VAL A 119 4.77 -13.10 10.07
N LYS A 120 5.97 -13.28 10.63
CA LYS A 120 6.54 -14.62 10.71
C LYS A 120 5.70 -15.41 11.71
N THR A 121 4.91 -16.36 11.24
CA THR A 121 4.33 -17.37 12.13
C THR A 121 5.50 -18.12 12.79
N PRO A 122 5.60 -18.17 14.12
CA PRO A 122 6.58 -19.02 14.77
C PRO A 122 6.38 -20.45 14.30
N LEU A 123 7.45 -21.13 13.90
CA LEU A 123 7.38 -22.57 13.69
C LEU A 123 6.94 -23.20 15.01
N GLU A 124 5.89 -24.01 14.99
CA GLU A 124 5.51 -24.86 16.12
C GLU A 124 6.73 -25.74 16.46
N GLY A 125 7.53 -25.35 17.45
CA GLY A 125 8.79 -26.01 17.77
C GLY A 125 9.75 -25.24 18.67
N GLU A 126 9.66 -23.90 18.74
CA GLU A 126 10.51 -23.09 19.65
C GLU A 126 9.80 -22.75 20.97
N ARG A 127 9.16 -23.74 21.58
CA ARG A 127 8.82 -23.71 23.01
C ARG A 127 9.51 -24.90 23.66
N SER A 128 10.79 -24.72 23.95
CA SER A 128 11.53 -25.53 24.91
C SER A 128 11.49 -24.86 26.27
#